data_AF-A0A1M7AQ47-F1
#
_entry.id   AF-A0A1M7AQ47-F1
#
_cell.length_a   1.000
_cell.length_b   1.000
_cell.length_c   1.000
_cell.angle_alpha   90.00
_cell.angle_beta   90.00
_cell.angle_gamma   90.00
#
_symmetry.space_group_name_H-M   'P 1'
#
loop_
_entity.id
_entity.type
_entity.pdbx_description
1 polymer ?
#
loop_
_entity_poly.entity_id
_entity_poly.type
_entity_poly.pdbx_seq_one_letter_code
_entity_poly.pdbx_strand_id
1 'polypeptide(L)'
;MTDPDQAERLAQLEARINRLKAKDAPKSHQEEHYSQANLAWRMVIELVAGLLIGFGIGYGLDSLFGTLPIFLVLFTLLGLAAGVKTMMRSAAELQQKNMAATVSDNAPEKGADERAKNGD
;
A
#
# COMPACT_ATOMS: atom_id res chain seq x y z
N MET A 1 -44.98 3.41 -29.83
CA MET A 1 -44.29 2.34 -30.55
C MET A 1 -42.88 2.84 -30.80
N THR A 2 -41.89 2.31 -30.08
CA THR A 2 -40.47 2.61 -30.32
C THR A 2 -40.07 1.97 -31.63
N ASP A 3 -39.54 2.79 -32.55
CA ASP A 3 -39.07 2.35 -33.86
C ASP A 3 -37.90 1.35 -33.68
N PRO A 4 -37.92 0.18 -34.34
CA PRO A 4 -36.83 -0.79 -34.27
C PRO A 4 -35.46 -0.17 -34.61
N ASP A 5 -35.45 0.83 -35.50
CA ASP A 5 -34.25 1.57 -35.89
C ASP A 5 -33.60 2.38 -34.76
N GLN A 6 -34.36 2.83 -33.76
CA GLN A 6 -33.81 3.53 -32.61
C GLN A 6 -33.06 2.57 -31.68
N ALA A 7 -33.60 1.37 -31.48
CA ALA A 7 -32.96 0.35 -30.67
C ALA A 7 -31.61 -0.08 -31.27
N GLU A 8 -31.53 -0.23 -32.58
CA GLU A 8 -30.28 -0.59 -33.27
C GLU A 8 -29.22 0.51 -33.16
N ARG A 9 -29.62 1.78 -33.31
CA ARG A 9 -28.71 2.93 -33.16
C ARG A 9 -28.16 3.02 -31.73
N LEU A 10 -29.02 2.83 -30.73
CA LEU A 10 -28.60 2.81 -29.33
C LEU A 10 -27.64 1.66 -29.06
N ALA A 11 -27.90 0.47 -29.57
CA ALA A 11 -27.00 -0.68 -29.44
C ALA A 11 -25.62 -0.43 -30.07
N GLN A 12 -25.57 0.24 -31.23
CA GLN A 12 -24.30 0.63 -31.86
C GLN A 12 -23.54 1.71 -31.08
N LEU A 13 -24.25 2.67 -30.48
CA LEU A 13 -23.67 3.69 -29.62
C LEU A 13 -23.11 3.06 -28.34
N GLU A 14 -23.87 2.18 -27.70
CA GLU A 14 -23.46 1.40 -26.52
C GLU A 14 -22.19 0.60 -26.82
N ALA A 15 -22.14 -0.07 -27.98
CA ALA A 15 -20.97 -0.83 -28.42
C ALA A 15 -19.74 0.06 -28.66
N ARG A 16 -19.92 1.27 -29.23
CA ARG A 16 -18.82 2.24 -29.40
C ARG A 16 -18.35 2.81 -28.07
N ILE A 17 -19.27 3.14 -27.17
CA ILE A 17 -18.96 3.64 -25.82
C ILE A 17 -18.21 2.57 -25.04
N ASN A 18 -18.67 1.33 -25.03
CA ASN A 18 -17.98 0.23 -24.34
C ASN A 18 -16.58 -0.03 -24.90
N ARG A 19 -16.39 0.07 -26.23
CA ARG A 19 -15.05 -0.07 -26.85
C ARG A 19 -14.09 1.06 -26.49
N LEU A 20 -14.59 2.30 -26.33
CA LEU A 20 -13.77 3.45 -25.94
C LEU A 20 -13.53 3.45 -24.42
N LYS A 21 -14.56 3.16 -23.63
CA LYS A 21 -14.47 3.00 -22.18
C LYS A 21 -13.53 1.85 -21.77
N ALA A 22 -13.40 0.81 -22.60
CA ALA A 22 -12.40 -0.25 -22.40
C ALA A 22 -10.96 0.20 -22.75
N LYS A 23 -10.79 1.21 -23.61
CA LYS A 23 -9.48 1.81 -23.93
C LYS A 23 -9.06 2.88 -22.93
N ASP A 24 -10.03 3.65 -22.44
CA ASP A 24 -9.87 4.74 -21.47
C ASP A 24 -10.17 4.32 -20.03
N ALA A 25 -10.44 3.03 -19.78
CA ALA A 25 -10.49 2.53 -18.41
C ALA A 25 -9.13 2.83 -17.80
N PRO A 26 -9.05 3.61 -16.71
CA PRO A 26 -7.79 3.79 -16.02
C PRO A 26 -7.32 2.39 -15.67
N LYS A 27 -6.21 1.95 -16.28
CA LYS A 27 -5.54 0.71 -15.90
C LYS A 27 -5.47 0.73 -14.37
N SER A 28 -6.13 -0.21 -13.73
CA SER A 28 -6.15 -0.39 -12.28
C SER A 28 -4.76 -0.62 -11.67
N HIS A 29 -3.70 -0.60 -12.47
CA HIS A 29 -2.29 -0.69 -12.08
C HIS A 29 -1.75 0.50 -11.29
N GLN A 30 -2.51 1.59 -11.14
CA GLN A 30 -2.04 2.72 -10.36
C GLN A 30 -2.02 2.42 -8.84
N GLU A 31 -2.95 1.62 -8.31
CA GLU A 31 -3.02 1.40 -6.86
C GLU A 31 -1.87 0.53 -6.30
N GLU A 32 -1.34 -0.41 -7.08
CA GLU A 32 -0.22 -1.25 -6.63
C GLU A 32 1.12 -0.50 -6.58
N HIS A 33 1.41 0.40 -7.52
CA HIS A 33 2.68 1.14 -7.55
C HIS A 33 2.74 2.26 -6.50
N TYR A 34 1.62 2.94 -6.22
CA TYR A 34 1.58 3.96 -5.16
C TYR A 34 1.72 3.34 -3.76
N SER A 35 1.15 2.15 -3.54
CA SER A 35 1.28 1.39 -2.29
C SER A 35 2.75 1.11 -1.94
N GLN A 36 3.55 0.64 -2.91
CA GLN A 36 4.95 0.31 -2.69
C GLN A 36 5.85 1.55 -2.54
N ALA A 37 5.55 2.62 -3.28
CA ALA A 37 6.28 3.90 -3.16
C ALA A 37 6.06 4.55 -1.78
N ASN A 38 4.82 4.56 -1.28
CA ASN A 38 4.50 5.10 0.04
C ASN A 38 5.19 4.29 1.17
N LEU A 39 5.30 2.98 1.00
CA LEU A 39 6.03 2.11 1.91
C LEU A 39 7.53 2.47 1.94
N ALA A 40 8.17 2.57 0.77
CA ALA A 40 9.58 2.95 0.68
C ALA A 40 9.84 4.33 1.30
N TRP A 41 8.96 5.29 1.03
CA TRP A 41 9.06 6.64 1.61
C TRP A 41 8.94 6.64 3.14
N ARG A 42 8.01 5.86 3.71
CA ARG A 42 7.85 5.76 5.16
C ARG A 42 9.09 5.15 5.83
N MET A 43 9.69 4.13 5.22
CA MET A 43 10.95 3.54 5.70
C MET A 43 12.09 4.57 5.76
N VAL A 44 12.19 5.43 4.74
CA VAL A 44 13.18 6.52 4.73
C VAL A 44 12.91 7.52 5.85
N ILE A 45 11.66 7.97 6.02
CA ILE A 45 11.31 8.90 7.09
C ILE A 45 11.59 8.29 8.46
N GLU A 46 11.26 7.02 8.68
CA GLU A 46 11.51 6.33 9.95
C GLU A 46 13.00 6.28 10.29
N LEU A 47 13.85 5.98 9.29
CA LEU A 47 15.30 6.00 9.46
C LEU A 47 15.83 7.41 9.75
N VAL A 48 15.41 8.40 8.96
CA VAL A 48 15.85 9.80 9.08
C VAL A 48 15.38 10.41 10.41
N ALA A 49 14.15 10.13 10.82
CA ALA A 49 13.61 10.59 12.10
C ALA A 49 14.42 10.04 13.27
N GLY A 50 14.73 8.73 13.27
CA GLY A 50 15.58 8.12 14.30
C GLY A 50 16.96 8.77 14.39
N LEU A 51 17.60 9.01 13.23
CA LEU A 51 18.90 9.67 13.17
C LEU A 51 18.86 11.13 13.64
N LEU A 52 17.86 11.90 13.22
CA LEU A 52 17.70 13.31 13.63
C LEU A 52 17.42 13.44 15.12
N ILE A 53 16.60 12.55 15.70
CA ILE A 53 16.34 12.52 17.14
C ILE A 53 17.64 12.17 17.90
N GLY A 54 18.35 11.13 17.48
CA GLY A 54 19.62 10.75 18.09
C GLY A 54 20.67 11.84 18.00
N PHE A 55 20.80 12.47 16.83
CA PHE A 55 21.70 13.60 16.62
C PHE A 55 21.31 14.82 17.46
N GLY A 56 20.03 15.20 17.48
CA GLY A 56 19.54 16.34 18.24
C GLY A 56 19.76 16.19 19.74
N ILE A 57 19.46 15.01 20.29
CA ILE A 57 19.70 14.70 21.72
C ILE A 57 21.19 14.71 22.01
N GLY A 58 21.99 14.00 21.21
CA GLY A 58 23.42 13.88 21.43
C GLY A 58 24.15 15.23 21.33
N TYR A 59 23.80 16.05 20.34
CA TYR A 59 24.32 17.40 20.19
C TYR A 59 23.89 18.32 21.34
N GLY A 60 22.62 18.24 21.77
CA GLY A 60 22.13 19.03 22.90
C GLY A 60 22.85 18.70 24.21
N LEU A 61 23.06 17.41 24.49
CA LEU A 61 23.79 16.96 25.68
C LEU A 61 25.27 17.35 25.62
N ASP A 62 25.93 17.12 24.49
CA ASP A 62 27.33 17.51 24.33
C ASP A 62 27.53 19.02 24.44
N SER A 63 26.58 19.83 23.96
CA SER A 63 26.62 21.28 24.10
C SER A 63 26.42 21.75 25.55
N LEU A 64 25.65 21.02 26.36
CA LEU A 64 25.38 21.37 27.75
C LEU A 64 26.51 20.93 28.69
N PHE A 65 27.09 19.76 28.44
CA PHE A 65 28.13 19.16 29.28
C PHE A 65 29.56 19.39 28.76
N GLY A 66 29.73 19.95 27.55
CA GLY A 66 31.04 20.18 26.94
C GLY A 66 31.78 18.90 26.52
N THR A 67 31.06 17.79 26.37
CA THR A 67 31.59 16.44 26.11
C THR A 67 31.69 16.10 24.63
N LEU A 68 31.53 17.08 23.74
CA LEU A 68 31.49 16.87 22.29
C LEU A 68 32.76 16.13 21.81
N PRO A 69 32.64 14.95 21.14
CA PRO A 69 31.45 14.35 20.51
C PRO A 69 30.88 13.08 21.20
N ILE A 70 31.10 12.87 22.50
CA ILE A 70 30.79 11.60 23.17
C ILE A 70 29.29 11.25 23.10
N PHE A 71 28.41 12.12 23.59
CA PHE A 71 26.97 11.85 23.55
C PHE A 71 26.41 11.92 22.14
N LEU A 72 26.98 12.77 21.27
CA LEU A 72 26.63 12.83 19.86
C LEU A 72 26.81 11.47 19.20
N VAL A 73 27.98 10.83 19.34
CA VAL A 73 28.25 9.50 18.77
C VAL A 73 27.35 8.43 19.39
N LEU A 74 27.22 8.40 20.72
CA LEU A 74 26.40 7.40 21.40
C LEU A 74 24.93 7.49 20.98
N PHE A 75 24.33 8.68 21.03
CA PHE A 75 22.90 8.85 20.71
C PHE A 75 22.62 8.77 19.21
N THR A 76 23.55 9.13 18.32
CA THR A 76 23.38 8.88 16.88
C THR A 76 23.35 7.38 16.57
N LEU A 77 24.22 6.58 17.18
CA LEU A 77 24.18 5.12 17.01
C LEU A 77 22.89 4.52 17.57
N LEU A 78 22.43 4.97 18.75
CA LEU A 78 21.15 4.55 19.31
C LEU A 78 19.96 4.99 18.44
N GLY A 79 19.98 6.21 17.91
CA GLY A 79 18.97 6.75 17.01
C GLY A 79 18.89 5.98 15.69
N LEU A 80 20.04 5.62 15.12
CA LEU A 80 20.13 4.77 13.94
C LEU A 80 19.59 3.36 14.23
N ALA A 81 19.97 2.76 15.35
CA ALA A 81 19.46 1.43 15.74
C ALA A 81 17.93 1.45 15.92
N ALA A 82 17.38 2.51 16.53
CA ALA A 82 15.94 2.69 16.66
C ALA A 82 15.25 2.92 15.30
N GLY A 83 15.85 3.72 14.41
CA GLY A 83 15.35 3.96 13.05
C GLY A 83 15.31 2.68 12.22
N VAL A 84 16.37 1.86 12.24
CA VAL A 84 16.41 0.57 11.56
C VAL A 84 15.38 -0.39 12.15
N LYS A 85 15.26 -0.47 13.48
CA LYS A 85 14.27 -1.34 14.14
C LYS A 85 12.83 -0.99 13.76
N THR A 86 12.50 0.30 13.70
CA THR A 86 11.17 0.77 13.31
C THR A 86 10.90 0.49 11.84
N MET A 87 11.86 0.75 10.96
CA MET A 87 11.80 0.41 9.54
C MET A 87 11.51 -1.08 9.31
N MET A 88 12.26 -1.97 9.99
CA MET A 88 12.06 -3.43 9.87
C MET A 88 10.69 -3.86 10.37
N ARG A 89 10.20 -3.25 11.45
CA ARG A 89 8.85 -3.49 11.97
C ARG A 89 7.78 -3.06 10.96
N SER A 90 7.94 -1.89 10.35
CA SER A 90 7.03 -1.40 9.30
C SER A 90 6.96 -2.33 8.11
N ALA A 91 8.12 -2.84 7.66
CA ALA A 91 8.18 -3.83 6.57
C ALA A 91 7.41 -5.10 6.94
N ALA A 92 7.61 -5.64 8.14
CA ALA A 92 6.94 -6.85 8.61
C ALA A 92 5.41 -6.69 8.75
N GLU A 93 4.94 -5.58 9.33
CA GLU A 93 3.50 -5.30 9.49
C GLU A 93 2.80 -5.20 8.13
N LEU A 94 3.45 -4.62 7.12
CA LEU A 94 2.88 -4.46 5.79
C LEU A 94 2.88 -5.77 4.99
N GLN A 95 3.91 -6.60 5.14
CA GLN A 95 3.91 -7.93 4.56
C GLN A 95 2.78 -8.79 5.12
N GLN A 96 2.53 -8.73 6.43
CA GLN A 96 1.42 -9.45 7.05
C GLN A 96 0.05 -8.96 6.57
N LYS A 97 -0.13 -7.65 6.39
CA LYS A 97 -1.39 -7.07 5.85
C LYS A 97 -1.64 -7.50 4.41
N ASN A 98 -0.61 -7.51 3.56
CA ASN A 98 -0.74 -7.95 2.18
C ASN A 98 -1.12 -9.44 2.10
N MET A 99 -0.52 -10.29 2.94
CA MET A 99 -0.88 -11.72 3.00
C MET A 99 -2.31 -11.93 3.51
N ALA A 100 -2.76 -11.20 4.54
CA ALA A 100 -4.13 -11.30 5.06
C ALA A 100 -5.17 -10.87 4.00
N ALA A 101 -4.90 -9.81 3.23
CA ALA A 101 -5.78 -9.38 2.15
C ALA A 101 -5.92 -10.44 1.05
N THR A 102 -4.82 -11.10 0.65
CA THR A 102 -4.87 -12.17 -0.35
C THR A 102 -5.60 -13.44 0.10
N VAL A 103 -5.70 -13.69 1.41
CA VAL A 103 -6.43 -14.87 1.94
C VAL A 103 -7.93 -14.61 2.04
N SER A 104 -8.34 -13.38 2.35
CA SER A 104 -9.76 -13.01 2.39
C SER A 104 -10.44 -12.97 1.02
N ASP A 105 -9.69 -12.70 -0.06
CA ASP A 105 -10.20 -12.75 -1.44
C ASP A 105 -10.37 -14.18 -2.00
N ASN A 106 -9.82 -15.20 -1.33
CA ASN A 106 -9.85 -16.60 -1.76
C ASN A 106 -10.81 -17.48 -0.93
N ALA A 107 -11.81 -16.90 -0.27
CA ALA A 107 -12.89 -17.70 0.33
C ALA A 107 -13.72 -18.36 -0.79
N PRO A 108 -13.87 -19.70 -0.81
CA PRO A 108 -14.60 -20.36 -1.89
C PRO A 108 -16.10 -20.09 -1.73
N GLU A 109 -16.64 -19.18 -2.54
CA GLU A 109 -18.06 -19.24 -2.92
C GLU A 109 -18.28 -20.51 -3.74
N LYS A 110 -18.66 -21.61 -3.08
CA LYS A 110 -19.40 -22.69 -3.73
C LYS A 110 -20.22 -23.47 -2.72
N GLY A 111 -21.28 -22.82 -2.27
CA GLY A 111 -22.39 -23.41 -1.53
C GLY A 111 -23.71 -23.13 -2.24
N ALA A 112 -23.84 -23.43 -3.53
CA ALA A 112 -25.14 -23.40 -4.23
C ALA A 112 -25.02 -24.04 -5.63
N ASP A 113 -25.01 -25.38 -5.74
CA ASP A 113 -25.53 -26.00 -6.99
C ASP A 113 -25.87 -27.51 -6.95
N GLU A 114 -25.67 -28.23 -5.83
CA GLU A 114 -25.89 -29.70 -5.82
C GLU A 114 -27.27 -30.19 -5.34
N ARG A 115 -28.29 -29.32 -5.21
CA ARG A 115 -29.64 -29.74 -4.77
C ARG A 115 -30.71 -29.83 -5.85
N ALA A 116 -30.39 -29.57 -7.11
CA ALA A 116 -31.41 -29.51 -8.18
C ALA A 116 -31.46 -30.73 -9.13
N LYS A 117 -30.71 -31.82 -8.88
CA LYS A 117 -30.54 -32.89 -9.88
C LYS A 117 -30.78 -34.33 -9.44
N ASN A 118 -31.43 -34.55 -8.30
CA ASN A 118 -31.90 -35.90 -7.94
C ASN A 118 -33.42 -35.87 -7.72
N GLY A 119 -34.12 -36.01 -8.84
CA GLY A 119 -35.56 -35.98 -8.93
C GLY A 119 -35.95 -36.41 -10.33
N ASP A 120 -35.64 -37.66 -10.66
CA ASP A 120 -36.21 -38.42 -11.77
C ASP A 120 -36.28 -39.91 -11.37
#